data_AF-A0A6G3Z0L7-F1
#
_entry.id   AF-A0A6G3Z0L7-F1
#
_cell.length_a   1.000
_cell.length_b   1.000
_cell.length_c   1.000
_cell.angle_alpha   90.00
_cell.angle_beta   90.00
_cell.angle_gamma   90.00
#
_symmetry.space_group_name_H-M   'P 1'
#
loop_
_entity.id
_entity.type
_entity.pdbx_description
1 polymer ?
#
loop_
_entity_poly.entity_id
_entity_poly.type
_entity_poly.pdbx_seq_one_letter_code
_entity_poly.pdbx_strand_id
1 'polypeptide(L)'
;MLLQVSNSASGDLLALFVPITIWGVLMAFFLSLLVTIRDGIQHLKKLHQIPCSRCTYATGSLYLKCTVNPISAFSEAALHCRDYESQTVQGPINIPKPRCKTKRPA
;
A
#
# COMPACT_ATOMS: atom_id res chain seq x y z
N MET A 1 18.89 41.19 -44.49
CA MET A 1 18.16 39.93 -44.80
C MET A 1 18.76 38.70 -44.13
N LEU A 2 20.10 38.52 -44.12
CA LEU A 2 20.74 37.32 -43.56
C LEU A 2 20.57 37.11 -42.04
N LEU A 3 20.27 38.16 -41.25
CA LEU A 3 20.01 38.01 -39.81
C LEU A 3 18.59 37.49 -39.47
N GLN A 4 17.60 37.69 -40.35
CA GLN A 4 16.22 37.21 -40.12
C GLN A 4 16.10 35.68 -40.28
N VAL A 5 16.81 35.11 -41.26
CA VAL A 5 16.78 33.66 -41.54
C VAL A 5 17.50 32.83 -40.47
N SER A 6 18.51 33.39 -39.80
CA SER A 6 19.19 32.71 -38.70
C SER A 6 18.32 32.63 -37.45
N ASN A 7 17.48 33.64 -37.19
CA ASN A 7 16.64 33.71 -36.00
C ASN A 7 15.40 32.80 -36.09
N SER A 8 14.84 32.62 -37.29
CA SER A 8 13.74 31.67 -37.52
C SER A 8 14.21 30.22 -37.33
N ALA A 9 15.37 29.85 -37.89
CA ALA A 9 15.90 28.48 -37.80
C ALA A 9 16.21 28.05 -36.35
N SER A 10 16.71 28.96 -35.51
CA SER A 10 16.94 28.69 -34.08
C SER A 10 15.63 28.62 -33.27
N GLY A 11 14.62 29.40 -33.65
CA GLY A 11 13.31 29.43 -33.00
C GLY A 11 12.52 28.14 -33.22
N ASP A 12 12.53 27.61 -34.44
CA ASP A 12 11.81 26.39 -34.80
C ASP A 12 12.37 25.15 -34.09
N LEU A 13 13.71 25.09 -33.93
CA LEU A 13 14.39 24.01 -33.25
C LEU A 13 14.03 23.99 -31.75
N LEU A 14 14.13 25.14 -31.08
CA LEU A 14 13.70 25.30 -29.69
C LEU A 14 12.20 25.00 -29.50
N ALA A 15 11.36 25.43 -30.44
CA ALA A 15 9.92 25.19 -30.39
C ALA A 15 9.54 23.70 -30.46
N LEU A 16 10.36 22.87 -31.11
CA LEU A 16 10.17 21.41 -31.15
C LEU A 16 10.74 20.71 -29.91
N PHE A 17 11.92 21.10 -29.43
CA PHE A 17 12.56 20.42 -28.30
C PHE A 17 11.83 20.65 -26.97
N VAL A 18 11.33 21.86 -26.70
CA VAL A 18 10.65 22.20 -25.44
C VAL A 18 9.44 21.29 -25.15
N PRO A 19 8.43 21.14 -26.03
CA PRO A 19 7.27 20.30 -25.74
C PRO A 19 7.64 18.82 -25.59
N ILE A 20 8.63 18.33 -26.35
CA ILE A 20 9.11 16.94 -26.24
C ILE A 20 9.73 16.70 -24.86
N THR A 21 10.57 17.63 -24.38
CA THR A 21 11.17 17.50 -23.04
C THR A 21 10.12 17.56 -21.93
N ILE A 22 9.16 18.49 -22.01
CA ILE A 22 8.07 18.62 -21.03
C ILE A 22 7.23 17.35 -21.00
N TRP A 23 6.84 16.83 -22.17
CA TRP A 23 6.06 15.60 -22.27
C TRP A 23 6.84 14.39 -21.77
N GLY A 24 8.13 14.30 -22.09
CA GLY A 24 9.02 13.24 -21.62
C GLY A 24 9.14 13.24 -20.09
N VAL A 25 9.35 14.42 -19.48
CA VAL A 25 9.41 14.56 -18.02
C VAL A 25 8.07 14.23 -17.37
N LEU A 26 6.95 14.72 -17.92
CA LEU A 26 5.61 14.38 -17.43
C LEU A 26 5.37 12.87 -17.48
N MET A 27 5.64 12.24 -18.62
CA MET A 27 5.49 10.78 -18.77
C MET A 27 6.37 10.02 -17.79
N ALA A 28 7.65 10.39 -17.66
CA ALA A 28 8.54 9.79 -16.68
C ALA A 28 7.99 9.92 -15.25
N PHE A 29 7.51 11.11 -14.88
CA PHE A 29 6.90 11.36 -13.58
C PHE A 29 5.67 10.48 -13.33
N PHE A 30 4.76 10.38 -14.29
CA PHE A 30 3.59 9.51 -14.20
C PHE A 30 3.98 8.04 -14.08
N LEU A 31 4.96 7.57 -14.85
CA LEU A 31 5.44 6.19 -14.77
C LEU A 31 6.04 5.90 -13.39
N SER A 32 6.90 6.78 -12.87
CA SER A 32 7.46 6.65 -11.53
C SER A 32 6.38 6.61 -10.44
N LEU A 33 5.36 7.45 -10.56
CA LEU A 33 4.24 7.48 -9.63
C LEU A 33 3.43 6.17 -9.70
N LEU A 34 3.13 5.68 -10.91
CA LEU A 34 2.41 4.42 -11.10
C LEU A 34 3.19 3.21 -10.57
N VAL A 35 4.51 3.18 -10.76
CA VAL A 35 5.38 2.14 -10.19
C VAL A 35 5.31 2.18 -8.67
N THR A 36 5.50 3.35 -8.06
CA THR A 36 5.43 3.52 -6.60
C THR A 36 4.08 3.10 -6.03
N ILE A 37 2.98 3.48 -6.69
CA ILE A 37 1.62 3.08 -6.29
C ILE A 37 1.45 1.56 -6.42
N ARG A 38 1.94 0.96 -7.51
CA ARG A 38 1.87 -0.50 -7.71
C ARG A 38 2.64 -1.24 -6.64
N ASP A 39 3.83 -0.78 -6.28
CA ASP A 39 4.63 -1.38 -5.21
C ASP A 39 3.91 -1.23 -3.86
N GLY A 40 3.35 -0.06 -3.57
CA GLY A 40 2.50 0.16 -2.40
C GLY A 40 1.30 -0.78 -2.34
N ILE A 41 0.61 -1.00 -3.47
CA ILE A 41 -0.52 -1.95 -3.58
C ILE A 41 -0.03 -3.39 -3.40
N GLN A 42 1.13 -3.77 -3.93
CA GLN A 42 1.70 -5.10 -3.72
C GLN A 42 2.07 -5.34 -2.26
N HIS A 43 2.66 -4.34 -1.59
CA HIS A 43 2.92 -4.38 -0.15
C HIS A 43 1.62 -4.47 0.67
N LEU A 44 0.59 -3.71 0.30
CA LEU A 44 -0.75 -3.81 0.91
C LEU A 44 -1.39 -5.19 0.65
N LYS A 45 -1.22 -5.76 -0.55
CA LYS A 45 -1.72 -7.09 -0.90
C LYS A 45 -1.01 -8.17 -0.08
N LYS A 46 0.30 -8.03 0.13
CA LYS A 46 1.05 -8.88 1.07
C LYS A 46 0.51 -8.77 2.49
N LEU A 47 0.17 -7.56 2.94
CA LEU A 47 -0.45 -7.35 4.26
C LEU A 47 -1.86 -7.96 4.36
N HIS A 48 -2.66 -7.91 3.29
CA HIS A 48 -4.00 -8.53 3.22
C HIS A 48 -3.91 -10.06 3.10
N GLN A 49 -2.82 -10.61 2.57
CA GLN A 49 -2.64 -12.06 2.47
C GLN A 49 -2.29 -12.70 3.82
N ILE A 50 -2.06 -11.91 4.87
CA ILE A 50 -1.79 -12.40 6.22
C ILE A 50 -3.12 -12.71 6.93
N PRO A 51 -3.40 -13.98 7.27
CA PRO A 51 -4.69 -14.39 7.81
C PRO A 51 -4.90 -13.98 9.28
N CYS A 52 -3.95 -13.27 9.90
CA CYS A 52 -4.02 -12.83 11.30
C CYS A 52 -5.25 -11.97 11.64
N SER A 53 -5.83 -11.26 10.67
CA SER A 53 -7.03 -10.46 10.89
C SER A 53 -8.28 -11.30 11.22
N ARG A 54 -8.29 -12.60 10.86
CA ARG A 54 -9.40 -13.53 11.07
C ARG A 54 -9.09 -14.66 12.07
N CYS A 55 -7.97 -14.55 12.79
CA CYS A 55 -7.57 -15.52 13.79
C CYS A 55 -8.35 -15.33 15.11
N THR A 56 -8.65 -16.42 15.83
CA THR A 56 -9.32 -16.40 17.15
C THR A 56 -8.48 -15.68 18.22
N TYR A 57 -7.15 -15.75 18.11
CA TYR A 57 -6.19 -15.19 19.07
C TYR A 57 -5.85 -13.70 18.82
N ALA A 58 -6.44 -13.08 17.80
CA ALA A 58 -6.20 -11.67 17.46
C ALA A 58 -6.91 -10.75 18.45
N THR A 59 -6.14 -10.00 19.25
CA THR A 59 -6.67 -9.21 20.37
C THR A 59 -7.02 -7.76 19.99
N GLY A 60 -6.72 -7.34 18.76
CA GLY A 60 -7.09 -6.02 18.22
C GLY A 60 -6.46 -4.83 18.95
N SER A 61 -5.36 -5.05 19.68
CA SER A 61 -4.65 -4.01 20.43
C SER A 61 -3.30 -3.69 19.78
N LEU A 62 -2.88 -2.42 19.81
CA LEU A 62 -1.62 -1.98 19.18
C LEU A 62 -0.38 -2.60 19.85
N TYR A 63 -0.50 -2.97 21.13
CA TYR A 63 0.55 -3.57 21.95
C TYR A 63 0.57 -5.11 21.90
N LEU A 64 -0.59 -5.74 21.70
CA LEU A 64 -0.75 -7.20 21.64
C LEU A 64 -1.57 -7.55 20.40
N LYS A 65 -0.84 -7.86 19.31
CA LYS A 65 -1.42 -8.25 18.01
C LYS A 65 -2.00 -9.67 18.07
N CYS A 66 -1.29 -10.60 18.72
CA CYS A 66 -1.69 -12.00 18.94
C CYS A 66 -1.27 -12.42 20.37
N THR A 67 -2.08 -13.22 21.05
CA THR A 67 -1.79 -13.70 22.41
C THR A 67 -0.78 -14.85 22.46
N VAL A 68 -0.67 -15.63 21.38
CA VAL A 68 0.22 -16.80 21.30
C VAL A 68 1.63 -16.39 20.87
N ASN A 69 1.72 -15.57 19.82
CA ASN A 69 3.00 -15.10 19.30
C ASN A 69 2.93 -13.61 18.93
N PRO A 70 3.25 -12.70 19.88
CA PRO A 70 3.12 -11.26 19.67
C PRO A 70 4.20 -10.68 18.72
N ILE A 71 5.34 -11.37 18.56
CA ILE A 71 6.49 -10.89 17.79
C ILE A 71 6.31 -11.15 16.29
N SER A 72 5.71 -12.29 15.92
CA SER A 72 5.55 -12.71 14.51
C SER A 72 4.21 -12.30 13.88
N ALA A 73 3.26 -11.81 14.66
CA ALA A 73 1.93 -11.42 14.19
C ALA A 73 1.98 -10.29 13.15
N PHE A 74 1.16 -10.38 12.09
CA PHE A 74 1.10 -9.43 10.96
C PHE A 74 2.42 -9.29 10.18
N SER A 75 3.30 -10.30 10.25
CA SER A 75 4.50 -10.41 9.40
C SER A 75 4.35 -11.54 8.38
N GLU A 76 5.25 -11.60 7.40
CA GLU A 76 5.34 -12.70 6.43
C GLU A 76 5.54 -14.08 7.09
N ALA A 77 6.15 -14.13 8.27
CA ALA A 77 6.26 -15.36 9.05
C ALA A 77 4.90 -15.91 9.53
N ALA A 78 3.88 -15.04 9.65
CA ALA A 78 2.54 -15.45 10.05
C ALA A 78 1.72 -16.10 8.91
N LEU A 79 2.24 -16.10 7.67
CA LEU A 79 1.60 -16.80 6.55
C LEU A 79 1.56 -18.33 6.78
N HIS A 80 2.54 -18.87 7.51
CA HIS A 80 2.66 -20.29 7.89
C HIS A 80 2.49 -20.49 9.40
N CYS A 81 1.70 -19.64 10.08
CA CYS A 81 1.50 -19.77 11.52
C CYS A 81 0.83 -21.12 11.84
N ARG A 82 1.52 -21.98 12.61
CA ARG A 82 1.06 -23.34 12.95
C ARG A 82 -0.13 -23.35 13.90
N ASP A 83 -0.24 -22.28 14.70
CA ASP A 83 -1.32 -22.05 15.67
C ASP A 83 -2.50 -21.27 15.05
N TYR A 84 -2.55 -21.15 13.73
CA TYR A 84 -3.63 -20.46 13.05
C TYR A 84 -4.95 -21.25 13.19
N GLU A 85 -5.90 -20.67 13.91
CA GLU A 85 -7.26 -21.16 13.98
C GLU A 85 -8.19 -20.09 13.40
N SER A 86 -8.90 -20.44 12.33
CA SER A 86 -9.88 -19.55 11.71
C SER A 86 -11.06 -19.35 12.65
N GLN A 87 -11.56 -18.12 12.75
CA GLN A 87 -12.91 -17.87 13.27
C GLN A 87 -13.96 -18.38 12.28
N THR A 88 -14.01 -19.70 12.09
CA THR A 88 -15.08 -20.38 11.37
C THR A 88 -16.29 -20.40 12.27
N VAL A 89 -17.26 -19.54 11.97
CA VAL A 89 -18.61 -19.62 12.48
C VAL A 89 -19.21 -20.95 12.00
N GLN A 90 -18.97 -22.03 12.73
CA GLN A 90 -19.65 -23.32 12.57
C GLN A 90 -20.49 -23.55 13.83
N GLY A 91 -21.81 -23.49 13.70
CA GLY A 91 -22.75 -23.68 14.83
C GLY A 91 -23.21 -22.37 15.48
N PRO A 92 -24.38 -22.38 16.16
CA PRO A 92 -25.34 -21.28 16.22
C PRO A 92 -24.71 -20.00 16.77
N ILE A 93 -24.66 -18.98 15.91
CA ILE A 93 -24.40 -17.55 16.19
C ILE A 93 -23.64 -17.28 17.50
N ASN A 94 -22.36 -17.67 17.58
CA ASN A 94 -21.47 -16.98 18.51
C ASN A 94 -21.12 -15.64 17.85
N ILE A 95 -21.98 -14.64 18.06
CA ILE A 95 -21.65 -13.25 17.75
C ILE A 95 -20.35 -12.99 18.49
N PRO A 96 -19.21 -12.69 17.83
CA PRO A 96 -18.05 -12.21 18.54
C PRO A 96 -18.52 -10.98 19.30
N LYS A 97 -18.62 -11.09 20.63
CA LYS A 97 -19.18 -10.03 21.48
C LYS A 97 -18.53 -8.72 21.04
N PRO A 98 -19.29 -7.67 20.68
CA PRO A 98 -18.69 -6.36 20.52
C PRO A 98 -17.97 -6.08 21.83
N ARG A 99 -16.63 -6.09 21.79
CA ARG A 99 -15.82 -5.82 22.97
C ARG A 99 -16.06 -4.35 23.25
N CYS A 100 -17.04 -4.11 24.12
CA CYS A 100 -17.39 -2.78 24.58
C CYS A 100 -16.08 -2.16 25.05
N LYS A 101 -15.61 -1.16 24.30
CA LYS A 101 -14.46 -0.36 24.66
C LYS A 101 -14.93 0.45 25.87
N THR A 102 -14.98 -0.16 27.05
CA THR A 102 -15.06 0.60 28.29
C THR A 102 -13.83 1.49 28.28
N LYS A 103 -14.10 2.80 28.13
CA LYS A 103 -13.12 3.87 28.28
C LYS A 103 -12.31 3.54 29.52
N ARG A 104 -10.99 3.38 29.40
CA ARG A 104 -10.13 3.47 30.57
C ARG A 104 -9.95 4.96 30.86
N PRO A 105 -10.46 5.49 31.98
CA PRO A 105 -10.22 6.88 32.37
C PRO A 105 -8.78 7.07 32.85
N ALA A 106 -8.31 8.30 32.60
CA ALA A 106 -7.12 9.02 33.10
C ALA A 106 -5.78 8.27 33.06
#